data_AF-A0A0X8HRE2-F1
#
_entry.id   AF-A0A0X8HRE2-F1
#
_cell.length_a   1.000
_cell.length_b   1.000
_cell.length_c   1.000
_cell.angle_alpha   90.00
_cell.angle_beta   90.00
_cell.angle_gamma   90.00
#
_symmetry.space_group_name_H-M   'P 1'
#
loop_
_entity.id
_entity.type
_entity.pdbx_description
1 polymer ?
#
loop_
_entity_poly.entity_id
_entity_poly.type
_entity_poly.pdbx_seq_one_letter_code
_entity_poly.pdbx_strand_id
1 'polypeptide(L)'
;MKYIQTDQVLDIPQGVTVNIKSRIVKVTGPRGYLEKNLKHVDVTFNKVSDRQLTITVHNGDKKHVAALRTVKSLVSNMITGVTKGYKYKMRYVYAHFPINVNVVEKDGAKFIEIRNYLGDKKVRSVPVREGVTVEFSTNVKDEIVLSGNSIENVSQNAADIQQICRARNKDIRKFLDGIYVSEKGLIEQD
;
A
#
# COMPACT_ATOMS: atom_id res chain seq x y z
N MET A 1 6.92 9.25 -32.69
CA MET A 1 5.77 8.52 -33.25
C MET A 1 4.61 8.68 -32.27
N LYS A 2 3.45 9.14 -32.73
CA LYS A 2 2.22 9.18 -31.93
C LYS A 2 1.40 7.92 -32.23
N TYR A 3 0.85 7.31 -31.19
CA TYR A 3 -0.01 6.13 -31.33
C TYR A 3 -1.45 6.60 -31.55
N ILE A 4 -2.10 6.15 -32.62
CA ILE A 4 -3.46 6.58 -32.98
C ILE A 4 -4.43 6.26 -31.83
N GLN A 5 -4.36 5.03 -31.33
CA GLN A 5 -5.14 4.56 -30.19
C GLN A 5 -4.35 3.46 -29.48
N THR A 6 -4.45 3.41 -28.15
CA THR A 6 -3.93 2.29 -27.36
C THR A 6 -4.88 2.02 -26.22
N ASP A 7 -5.26 0.74 -26.10
CA ASP A 7 -6.25 0.28 -25.14
C ASP A 7 -5.64 -0.70 -24.12
N GLN A 8 -6.21 -0.70 -22.93
CA GLN A 8 -5.97 -1.71 -21.90
C GLN A 8 -7.30 -2.21 -21.36
N VAL A 9 -7.43 -3.53 -21.28
CA VAL A 9 -8.61 -4.20 -20.75
C VAL A 9 -8.36 -4.57 -19.29
N LEU A 10 -9.35 -4.32 -18.42
CA LEU A 10 -9.36 -4.71 -17.01
C LEU A 10 -10.63 -5.52 -16.73
N ASP A 11 -10.44 -6.73 -16.21
CA ASP A 11 -11.54 -7.61 -15.82
C ASP A 11 -11.98 -7.28 -14.39
N ILE A 12 -13.29 -7.21 -14.18
CA ILE A 12 -13.92 -6.92 -12.89
C ILE A 12 -14.49 -8.24 -12.35
N PRO A 13 -14.02 -8.72 -11.18
CA PRO A 13 -14.51 -9.94 -10.58
C PRO A 13 -15.94 -9.77 -10.06
N GLN A 14 -16.61 -10.89 -9.81
CA GLN A 14 -17.96 -10.87 -9.23
C GLN A 14 -17.96 -10.25 -7.83
N GLY A 15 -19.03 -9.53 -7.49
CA GLY A 15 -19.16 -8.86 -6.19
C GLY A 15 -18.37 -7.54 -6.06
N VAL A 16 -17.78 -7.05 -7.15
CA VAL A 16 -17.11 -5.75 -7.19
C VAL A 16 -17.81 -4.81 -8.17
N THR A 17 -18.08 -3.59 -7.73
CA THR A 17 -18.67 -2.53 -8.55
C THR A 17 -17.68 -1.39 -8.72
N VAL A 18 -17.36 -1.05 -9.97
CA VAL A 18 -16.48 0.08 -10.32
C VAL A 18 -17.33 1.21 -10.90
N ASN A 19 -17.37 2.35 -10.20
CA ASN A 19 -18.04 3.57 -10.63
C ASN A 19 -17.01 4.65 -10.95
N ILE A 20 -17.12 5.26 -12.13
CA ILE A 20 -16.15 6.26 -12.59
C ILE A 20 -16.90 7.52 -13.01
N LYS A 21 -16.61 8.65 -12.37
CA LYS A 21 -17.15 9.96 -12.74
C LYS A 21 -16.02 10.96 -12.86
N SER A 22 -15.84 11.57 -14.04
CA SER A 22 -14.79 12.57 -14.28
C SER A 22 -13.38 12.09 -13.86
N ARG A 23 -13.04 10.82 -14.17
CA ARG A 23 -11.77 10.16 -13.80
C ARG A 23 -11.53 10.02 -12.28
N ILE A 24 -12.56 10.20 -11.47
CA ILE A 24 -12.59 9.76 -10.07
C ILE A 24 -13.14 8.34 -10.08
N VAL A 25 -12.30 7.39 -9.67
CA VAL A 25 -12.62 5.97 -9.65
C VAL A 25 -13.01 5.57 -8.24
N LYS A 26 -14.21 5.05 -8.07
CA LYS A 26 -14.72 4.48 -6.83
C LYS A 26 -14.94 2.99 -7.04
N VAL A 27 -14.26 2.17 -6.25
CA VAL A 27 -14.37 0.70 -6.29
C VAL A 27 -15.01 0.25 -4.98
N THR A 28 -16.11 -0.47 -5.08
CA THR A 28 -16.82 -1.06 -3.93
C THR A 28 -16.76 -2.58 -4.03
N GLY A 29 -16.45 -3.25 -2.93
CA GLY A 29 -16.42 -4.69 -2.83
C GLY A 29 -16.82 -5.18 -1.43
N PRO A 30 -16.65 -6.48 -1.13
CA PRO A 30 -17.09 -7.07 0.12
C PRO A 30 -16.41 -6.48 1.36
N ARG A 31 -15.13 -6.08 1.26
CA ARG A 31 -14.36 -5.51 2.39
C ARG A 31 -14.54 -4.00 2.58
N GLY A 32 -15.38 -3.36 1.77
CA GLY A 32 -15.62 -1.91 1.82
C GLY A 32 -15.42 -1.22 0.47
N TYR A 33 -15.04 0.06 0.50
CA TYR A 33 -14.82 0.84 -0.72
C TYR A 33 -13.48 1.57 -0.70
N LEU A 34 -12.96 1.87 -1.88
CA LEU A 34 -11.79 2.71 -2.10
C LEU A 34 -12.11 3.75 -3.17
N GLU A 35 -11.55 4.95 -3.01
CA GLU A 35 -11.69 6.05 -3.96
C GLU A 35 -10.31 6.56 -4.37
N LYS A 36 -10.12 6.80 -5.67
CA LYS A 36 -8.87 7.34 -6.21
C LYS A 36 -9.15 8.39 -7.27
N ASN A 37 -8.51 9.54 -7.14
CA ASN A 37 -8.58 10.63 -8.10
C ASN A 37 -7.47 10.48 -9.15
N LEU A 38 -7.86 10.29 -10.42
CA LEU A 38 -6.96 10.17 -11.57
C LEU A 38 -7.09 11.34 -12.56
N LYS A 39 -7.59 12.50 -12.12
CA LYS A 39 -7.81 13.67 -12.99
C LYS A 39 -6.55 14.20 -13.66
N HIS A 40 -5.37 13.91 -13.10
CA HIS A 40 -4.07 14.33 -13.62
C HIS A 40 -3.60 13.52 -14.83
N VAL A 41 -4.25 12.40 -15.15
CA VAL A 41 -3.95 11.59 -16.33
C VAL A 41 -5.13 11.66 -17.30
N ASP A 42 -4.84 12.03 -18.54
CA ASP A 42 -5.87 12.10 -19.58
C ASP A 42 -6.15 10.74 -20.20
N VAL A 43 -6.99 9.94 -19.55
CA VAL A 43 -7.47 8.64 -20.03
C VAL A 43 -8.99 8.63 -20.13
N THR A 44 -9.49 7.86 -21.09
CA THR A 44 -10.92 7.58 -21.24
C THR A 44 -11.22 6.20 -20.65
N PHE A 45 -12.26 6.11 -19.82
CA PHE A 45 -12.74 4.85 -19.26
C PHE A 45 -14.05 4.49 -19.94
N ASN A 46 -14.13 3.31 -20.55
CA ASN A 46 -15.33 2.79 -21.18
C ASN A 46 -15.71 1.47 -20.52
N LYS A 47 -16.93 1.39 -20.00
CA LYS A 47 -17.46 0.14 -19.43
C LYS A 47 -18.08 -0.67 -20.57
N VAL A 48 -17.37 -1.69 -21.04
CA VAL A 48 -17.84 -2.56 -22.13
C VAL A 48 -18.93 -3.51 -21.62
N SER A 49 -18.80 -3.97 -20.37
CA SER A 49 -19.81 -4.75 -19.66
C SER A 49 -19.66 -4.57 -18.15
N ASP A 50 -20.54 -5.17 -17.35
CA ASP A 50 -20.37 -5.21 -15.89
C ASP A 50 -19.11 -5.93 -15.43
N ARG A 51 -18.53 -6.77 -16.28
CA ARG A 51 -17.32 -7.55 -15.99
C ARG A 51 -16.06 -7.00 -16.64
N GLN A 52 -16.16 -5.97 -17.49
CA GLN A 52 -15.02 -5.52 -18.27
C GLN A 52 -14.99 -4.00 -18.45
N LEU A 53 -13.86 -3.42 -18.05
CA LEU A 53 -13.54 -2.00 -18.20
C LEU A 53 -12.40 -1.85 -19.19
N THR A 54 -12.58 -1.00 -20.20
CA THR A 54 -11.50 -0.60 -21.11
C THR A 54 -11.01 0.80 -20.75
N ILE A 55 -9.70 0.97 -20.81
CA ILE A 55 -9.00 2.23 -20.57
C ILE A 55 -8.29 2.56 -21.87
N THR A 56 -8.53 3.75 -22.39
CA THR A 56 -8.08 4.16 -23.72
C THR A 56 -7.31 5.48 -23.66
N VAL A 57 -6.24 5.56 -24.43
CA VAL A 57 -5.55 6.80 -24.80
C VAL A 57 -5.62 6.96 -26.32
N HIS A 58 -6.07 8.13 -26.77
CA HIS A 58 -6.10 8.50 -28.18
C HIS A 58 -4.95 9.46 -28.50
N ASN A 59 -4.31 9.28 -29.65
CA ASN A 59 -3.23 10.14 -30.16
C ASN A 59 -2.09 10.41 -29.14
N GLY A 60 -1.80 9.41 -28.30
CA GLY A 60 -0.85 9.53 -27.19
C GLY A 60 0.60 9.51 -27.66
N ASP A 61 1.45 10.25 -26.98
CA ASP A 61 2.89 10.10 -27.09
C ASP A 61 3.38 8.89 -26.26
N LYS A 62 4.68 8.57 -26.35
CA LYS A 62 5.25 7.41 -25.65
C LYS A 62 5.04 7.48 -24.12
N LYS A 63 5.11 8.69 -23.53
CA LYS A 63 4.96 8.88 -22.09
C LYS A 63 3.50 8.72 -21.64
N HIS A 64 2.57 9.23 -22.43
CA HIS A 64 1.14 9.11 -22.19
C HIS A 64 0.67 7.66 -22.30
N VAL A 65 1.12 6.93 -23.32
CA VAL A 65 0.82 5.49 -23.45
C VAL A 65 1.40 4.68 -22.28
N ALA A 66 2.55 5.06 -21.72
CA ALA A 66 3.11 4.39 -20.54
C ALA A 66 2.24 4.57 -19.28
N ALA A 67 1.56 5.71 -19.14
CA ALA A 67 0.64 5.96 -18.03
C ALA A 67 -0.58 5.02 -18.05
N LEU A 68 -1.02 4.59 -19.23
CA LEU A 68 -2.19 3.71 -19.41
C LEU A 68 -2.09 2.41 -18.60
N ARG A 69 -0.94 1.73 -18.68
CA ARG A 69 -0.70 0.49 -17.93
C ARG A 69 -0.64 0.74 -16.41
N THR A 70 -0.11 1.89 -16.01
CA THR A 70 -0.06 2.29 -14.60
C THR A 70 -1.48 2.48 -14.05
N VAL A 71 -2.35 3.16 -14.80
CA VAL A 71 -3.75 3.34 -14.40
C VAL A 71 -4.46 1.99 -14.27
N LYS A 72 -4.26 1.07 -15.22
CA LYS A 72 -4.79 -0.30 -15.10
C LYS A 72 -4.35 -0.97 -13.80
N SER A 73 -3.06 -0.92 -13.47
CA SER A 73 -2.53 -1.51 -12.24
C SER A 73 -3.07 -0.84 -10.98
N LEU A 74 -3.24 0.49 -10.97
CA LEU A 74 -3.83 1.19 -9.83
C LEU A 74 -5.26 0.72 -9.56
N VAL A 75 -6.11 0.65 -10.59
CA VAL A 75 -7.50 0.17 -10.44
C VAL A 75 -7.53 -1.32 -10.08
N SER A 76 -6.68 -2.14 -10.68
CA SER A 76 -6.55 -3.57 -10.34
C SER A 76 -6.19 -3.76 -8.86
N ASN A 77 -5.25 -2.97 -8.33
CA ASN A 77 -4.86 -3.04 -6.92
C ASN A 77 -6.01 -2.61 -6.00
N MET A 78 -6.82 -1.62 -6.40
CA MET A 78 -8.01 -1.26 -5.65
C MET A 78 -9.02 -2.42 -5.60
N ILE A 79 -9.24 -3.11 -6.73
CA ILE A 79 -10.13 -4.29 -6.81
C ILE A 79 -9.62 -5.41 -5.90
N THR A 80 -8.33 -5.77 -5.98
CA THR A 80 -7.73 -6.76 -5.08
C THR A 80 -7.81 -6.32 -3.61
N GLY A 81 -7.65 -5.04 -3.34
CA GLY A 81 -7.75 -4.45 -2.01
C GLY A 81 -9.14 -4.59 -1.36
N VAL A 82 -10.21 -4.34 -2.11
CA VAL A 82 -11.59 -4.46 -1.60
C VAL A 82 -12.12 -5.90 -1.57
N THR A 83 -11.42 -6.83 -2.23
CA THR A 83 -11.79 -8.25 -2.27
C THR A 83 -10.99 -9.06 -1.27
N LYS A 84 -9.66 -9.07 -1.38
CA LYS A 84 -8.76 -9.90 -0.58
C LYS A 84 -8.01 -9.14 0.51
N GLY A 85 -7.82 -7.82 0.33
CA GLY A 85 -7.02 -6.98 1.21
C GLY A 85 -5.52 -7.28 1.16
N TYR A 86 -4.70 -6.37 1.69
CA TYR A 86 -3.25 -6.47 1.68
C TYR A 86 -2.69 -6.70 3.09
N LYS A 87 -1.65 -7.52 3.18
CA LYS A 87 -0.96 -7.88 4.42
C LYS A 87 0.55 -7.75 4.24
N TYR A 88 1.19 -6.91 5.05
CA TYR A 88 2.64 -6.73 5.09
C TYR A 88 3.15 -7.23 6.43
N LYS A 89 4.10 -8.16 6.40
CA LYS A 89 4.80 -8.60 7.62
C LYS A 89 6.14 -7.89 7.68
N MET A 90 6.50 -7.40 8.85
CA MET A 90 7.81 -6.81 9.10
C MET A 90 8.47 -7.47 10.31
N ARG A 91 9.79 -7.64 10.24
CA ARG A 91 10.61 -8.33 11.24
C ARG A 91 11.56 -7.33 11.89
N TYR A 92 11.71 -7.44 13.21
CA TYR A 92 12.69 -6.65 13.94
C TYR A 92 14.04 -7.37 13.89
N VAL A 93 15.08 -6.61 13.59
CA VAL A 93 16.46 -7.08 13.56
C VAL A 93 17.24 -6.23 14.53
N TYR A 94 17.93 -6.86 15.47
CA TYR A 94 18.80 -6.19 16.42
C TYR A 94 19.95 -7.11 16.84
N ALA A 95 21.12 -6.55 17.10
CA ALA A 95 22.28 -7.30 17.55
C ALA A 95 22.36 -7.37 19.08
N HIS A 96 22.19 -6.22 19.76
CA HIS A 96 22.42 -6.12 21.21
C HIS A 96 21.22 -5.53 21.96
N PHE A 97 20.66 -4.41 21.47
CA PHE A 97 19.55 -3.72 22.14
C PHE A 97 18.20 -4.19 21.57
N PRO A 98 17.33 -4.85 22.36
CA PRO A 98 16.01 -5.25 21.90
C PRO A 98 15.15 -4.04 21.53
N ILE A 99 14.47 -4.12 20.39
CA ILE A 99 13.58 -3.08 19.89
C ILE A 99 12.18 -3.31 20.46
N ASN A 100 11.66 -2.33 21.21
CA ASN A 100 10.31 -2.39 21.75
C ASN A 100 9.38 -1.56 20.86
N VAL A 101 8.36 -2.22 20.28
CA VAL A 101 7.37 -1.58 19.40
C VAL A 101 6.00 -1.68 20.03
N ASN A 102 5.36 -0.54 20.25
CA ASN A 102 4.02 -0.44 20.84
C ASN A 102 3.10 0.39 19.95
N VAL A 103 1.81 0.08 19.95
CA VAL A 103 0.79 0.98 19.37
C VAL A 103 0.22 1.82 20.51
N VAL A 104 0.27 3.13 20.36
CA VAL A 104 -0.29 4.10 21.31
C VAL A 104 -1.30 4.98 20.61
N GLU A 105 -2.29 5.44 21.35
CA GLU A 105 -3.28 6.40 20.88
C GLU A 105 -3.03 7.75 21.53
N LYS A 106 -2.93 8.81 20.73
CA LYS A 106 -2.76 10.20 21.16
C LYS A 106 -3.73 11.06 20.39
N ASP A 107 -4.55 11.82 21.09
CA ASP A 107 -5.52 12.76 20.50
C ASP A 107 -6.44 12.13 19.45
N GLY A 108 -6.85 10.87 19.66
CA GLY A 108 -7.69 10.10 18.73
C GLY A 108 -6.97 9.58 17.48
N ALA A 109 -5.66 9.83 17.34
CA ALA A 109 -4.82 9.28 16.29
C ALA A 109 -3.94 8.14 16.83
N LYS A 110 -3.80 7.07 16.05
CA LYS A 110 -2.95 5.92 16.39
C LYS A 110 -1.52 6.15 15.91
N PHE A 111 -0.54 5.86 16.75
CA PHE A 111 0.88 5.93 16.46
C PHE A 111 1.57 4.62 16.80
N ILE A 112 2.56 4.24 16.00
CA ILE A 112 3.49 3.16 16.30
C ILE A 112 4.72 3.80 16.95
N GLU A 113 4.94 3.52 18.23
CA GLU A 113 6.12 3.95 18.97
C GLU A 113 7.18 2.87 19.00
N ILE A 114 8.39 3.23 18.56
CA ILE A 114 9.58 2.40 18.59
C ILE A 114 10.53 2.96 19.64
N ARG A 115 10.92 2.12 20.60
CA ARG A 115 11.78 2.46 21.73
C ARG A 115 13.02 1.57 21.75
N ASN A 116 14.09 2.08 22.37
CA ASN A 116 15.35 1.37 22.58
C ASN A 116 16.08 0.92 21.29
N TYR A 117 15.75 1.52 20.14
CA TYR A 117 16.47 1.28 18.89
C TYR A 117 17.94 1.70 19.03
N LEU A 118 18.88 0.76 18.86
CA LEU A 118 20.33 0.97 19.10
C LEU A 118 20.68 1.56 20.49
N GLY A 119 19.81 1.39 21.49
CA GLY A 119 19.98 1.98 22.82
C GLY A 119 19.63 3.47 22.90
N ASP A 120 18.95 4.02 21.89
CA ASP A 120 18.50 5.42 21.90
C ASP A 120 17.46 5.67 23.00
N LYS A 121 17.63 6.79 23.72
CA LYS A 121 16.61 7.32 24.66
C LYS A 121 15.43 7.99 23.95
N LYS A 122 15.57 8.32 22.67
CA LYS A 122 14.53 8.97 21.87
C LYS A 122 13.44 7.96 21.50
N VAL A 123 12.18 8.29 21.83
CA VAL A 123 11.02 7.55 21.32
C VAL A 123 10.75 8.00 19.89
N ARG A 124 10.71 7.04 18.96
CA ARG A 124 10.38 7.29 17.55
C ARG A 124 8.92 6.97 17.34
N SER A 125 8.12 7.90 16.84
CA SER A 125 6.70 7.71 16.59
C SER A 125 6.37 7.81 15.11
N VAL A 126 5.62 6.86 14.58
CA VAL A 126 5.12 6.86 13.20
C VAL A 126 3.59 6.89 13.24
N PRO A 127 2.92 7.85 12.58
CA PRO A 127 1.46 7.87 12.51
C PRO A 127 0.94 6.65 11.74
N VAL A 128 -0.11 6.00 12.23
CA VAL A 128 -0.81 4.94 11.51
C VAL A 128 -1.73 5.60 10.49
N ARG A 129 -1.59 5.20 9.22
CA ARG A 129 -2.43 5.73 8.14
C ARG A 129 -3.85 5.21 8.24
N GLU A 130 -4.79 5.97 7.68
CA GLU A 130 -6.20 5.60 7.66
C GLU A 130 -6.43 4.26 6.94
N GLY A 131 -7.29 3.42 7.54
CA GLY A 131 -7.64 2.10 7.01
C GLY A 131 -6.54 1.05 7.15
N VAL A 132 -5.45 1.34 7.87
CA VAL A 132 -4.40 0.38 8.21
C VAL A 132 -4.58 -0.09 9.65
N THR A 133 -4.65 -1.41 9.82
CA THR A 133 -4.65 -2.09 11.12
C THR A 133 -3.27 -2.64 11.40
N VAL A 134 -2.85 -2.55 12.65
CA VAL A 134 -1.52 -2.95 13.13
C VAL A 134 -1.71 -4.04 14.17
N GLU A 135 -1.16 -5.22 13.89
CA GLU A 135 -1.24 -6.39 14.77
C GLU A 135 0.17 -6.90 15.08
N PHE A 136 0.37 -7.40 16.30
CA PHE A 136 1.60 -8.09 16.67
C PHE A 136 1.39 -9.60 16.52
N SER A 137 2.31 -10.27 15.85
CA SER A 137 2.20 -11.71 15.60
C SER A 137 2.35 -12.48 16.91
N THR A 138 1.37 -13.34 17.23
CA THR A 138 1.45 -14.20 18.42
C THR A 138 2.38 -15.38 18.23
N ASN A 139 2.50 -15.85 16.99
CA ASN A 139 3.20 -17.10 16.67
C ASN A 139 4.67 -16.87 16.37
N VAL A 140 5.02 -15.67 15.88
CA VAL A 140 6.38 -15.35 15.49
C VAL A 140 6.86 -14.15 16.31
N LYS A 141 7.84 -14.37 17.18
CA LYS A 141 8.45 -13.33 18.00
C LYS A 141 9.03 -12.22 17.11
N ASP A 142 8.92 -10.97 17.52
CA ASP A 142 9.53 -9.81 16.87
C ASP A 142 9.01 -9.59 15.43
N GLU A 143 7.70 -9.77 15.25
CA GLU A 143 6.98 -9.51 14.00
C GLU A 143 5.78 -8.58 14.22
N ILE A 144 5.70 -7.56 13.36
CA ILE A 144 4.54 -6.68 13.22
C ILE A 144 3.87 -6.92 11.88
N VAL A 145 2.55 -6.91 11.88
CA VAL A 145 1.72 -7.17 10.73
C VAL A 145 0.86 -5.94 10.47
N LEU A 146 0.97 -5.41 9.26
CA LEU A 146 0.18 -4.29 8.76
C LEU A 146 -0.84 -4.84 7.77
N SER A 147 -2.11 -4.61 8.03
CA SER A 147 -3.22 -5.07 7.20
C SER A 147 -4.10 -3.90 6.79
N GLY A 148 -4.73 -3.98 5.61
CA GLY A 148 -5.65 -2.95 5.14
C GLY A 148 -6.08 -3.15 3.69
N ASN A 149 -7.07 -2.37 3.25
CA ASN A 149 -7.60 -2.50 1.88
C ASN A 149 -6.75 -1.72 0.86
N SER A 150 -6.17 -0.58 1.25
CA SER A 150 -5.35 0.25 0.35
C SER A 150 -3.88 -0.18 0.38
N ILE A 151 -3.37 -0.69 -0.75
CA ILE A 151 -1.95 -1.04 -0.89
C ILE A 151 -1.03 0.17 -0.64
N GLU A 152 -1.44 1.36 -1.07
CA GLU A 152 -0.64 2.58 -0.93
C GLU A 152 -0.48 2.95 0.55
N ASN A 153 -1.58 2.93 1.31
CA ASN A 153 -1.52 3.25 2.73
C ASN A 153 -0.75 2.18 3.52
N VAL A 154 -1.01 0.90 3.27
CA VAL A 154 -0.32 -0.21 3.96
C VAL A 154 1.18 -0.18 3.67
N SER A 155 1.56 -0.08 2.39
CA SER A 155 2.97 -0.09 1.99
C SER A 155 3.71 1.17 2.42
N GLN A 156 3.08 2.35 2.35
CA GLN A 156 3.69 3.58 2.82
C GLN A 156 3.86 3.56 4.35
N ASN A 157 2.89 3.03 5.09
CA ASN A 157 3.03 2.93 6.54
C ASN A 157 4.15 1.97 6.94
N ALA A 158 4.30 0.84 6.23
CA ALA A 158 5.44 -0.05 6.38
C ALA A 158 6.78 0.65 6.06
N ALA A 159 6.82 1.43 4.99
CA ALA A 159 8.02 2.18 4.60
C ALA A 159 8.39 3.25 5.64
N ASP A 160 7.41 3.97 6.19
CA ASP A 160 7.62 5.00 7.21
C ASP A 160 8.25 4.38 8.49
N ILE A 161 7.78 3.18 8.89
CA ILE A 161 8.37 2.39 10.00
C ILE A 161 9.79 1.95 9.70
N GLN A 162 10.07 1.47 8.49
CA GLN A 162 11.42 1.04 8.13
C GLN A 162 12.40 2.23 8.09
N GLN A 163 11.98 3.36 7.52
CA GLN A 163 12.84 4.54 7.36
C GLN A 163 13.18 5.21 8.69
N ILE A 164 12.25 5.24 9.65
CA ILE A 164 12.53 5.83 10.97
C ILE A 164 13.60 5.05 11.74
N CYS A 165 13.79 3.77 11.42
CA CYS A 165 14.80 2.88 12.00
C CYS A 165 16.12 2.87 11.21
N ARG A 166 16.46 3.94 10.47
CA ARG A 166 17.75 4.02 9.78
C ARG A 166 18.87 4.42 10.75
N ALA A 167 19.89 3.58 10.86
CA ALA A 167 21.13 3.90 11.57
C ALA A 167 21.84 5.10 10.92
N ARG A 168 22.27 6.07 11.74
CA ARG A 168 23.03 7.26 11.30
C ARG A 168 24.43 7.22 11.89
N ASN A 169 25.40 7.80 11.17
CA ASN A 169 26.79 7.94 11.60
C ASN A 169 27.46 6.60 12.01
N LYS A 170 27.04 5.50 11.37
CA LYS A 170 27.55 4.13 11.56
C LYS A 170 27.64 3.43 10.21
N ASP A 171 28.46 2.39 10.11
CA ASP A 171 28.50 1.53 8.92
C ASP A 171 27.26 0.62 8.88
N ILE A 172 26.35 0.91 7.95
CA ILE A 172 25.08 0.18 7.76
C ILE A 172 25.26 -1.27 7.32
N ARG A 173 26.47 -1.68 6.94
CA ARG A 173 26.78 -3.08 6.57
C ARG A 173 27.11 -3.93 7.79
N LYS A 174 27.48 -3.29 8.91
CA LYS A 174 27.77 -3.96 10.19
C LYS A 174 26.64 -3.77 11.19
N PHE A 175 26.06 -2.57 11.25
CA PHE A 175 24.88 -2.27 12.05
C PHE A 175 23.63 -2.50 11.21
N LEU A 176 23.18 -3.75 11.17
CA LEU A 176 22.00 -4.18 10.43
C LEU A 176 20.68 -3.96 11.20
N ASP A 177 20.76 -3.46 12.44
CA ASP A 177 19.62 -3.22 13.32
C ASP A 177 18.55 -2.34 12.63
N GLY A 178 17.30 -2.80 12.63
CA GLY A 178 16.21 -2.13 11.95
C GLY A 178 14.91 -2.94 11.97
N ILE A 179 13.89 -2.40 11.31
CA ILE A 179 12.63 -3.11 11.08
C ILE A 179 12.44 -3.18 9.57
N TYR A 180 12.33 -4.39 9.02
CA TYR A 180 12.31 -4.62 7.58
C TYR A 180 11.07 -5.40 7.16
N VAL A 181 10.54 -5.09 5.98
CA VAL A 181 9.46 -5.89 5.37
C VAL A 181 10.00 -7.27 5.01
N SER A 182 9.46 -8.32 5.61
CA SER A 182 9.82 -9.71 5.32
C SER A 182 8.95 -10.32 4.23
N GLU A 183 7.65 -10.03 4.25
CA GLU A 183 6.68 -10.62 3.34
C GLU A 183 5.62 -9.59 2.94
N LYS A 184 5.21 -9.66 1.67
CA LYS A 184 4.08 -8.91 1.12
C LYS A 184 3.08 -9.91 0.57
N GLY A 185 1.88 -9.90 1.10
CA GLY A 185 0.84 -10.84 0.72
C GLY A 185 -0.55 -10.24 0.77
N LEU A 186 -1.53 -11.11 0.64
CA LEU A 186 -2.95 -10.80 0.76
C LEU A 186 -3.46 -11.29 2.12
N ILE A 187 -4.57 -10.73 2.59
CA ILE A 187 -5.17 -11.18 3.87
C ILE A 187 -5.89 -12.51 3.65
N GLU A 188 -6.73 -12.57 2.62
CA GLU A 188 -7.33 -13.81 2.14
C GLU A 188 -6.40 -14.45 1.10
N GLN A 189 -6.00 -15.69 1.37
CA GLN A 189 -5.27 -16.55 0.43
C GLN A 189 -6.30 -17.40 -0.32
N ASP A 190 -6.14 -17.54 -1.64
CA ASP A 190 -6.99 -18.42 -2.46
C ASP A 190 -6.80 -19.90 -2.08
#